data_AF-A0A2D7HKS6-F1
#
_entry.id   AF-A0A2D7HKS6-F1
#
_cell.length_a   1.000
_cell.length_b   1.000
_cell.length_c   1.000
_cell.angle_alpha   90.00
_cell.angle_beta   90.00
_cell.angle_gamma   90.00
#
_symmetry.space_group_name_H-M   'P 1'
#
loop_
_entity.id
_entity.type
_entity.pdbx_description
1 polymer ?
#
loop_
_entity_poly.entity_id
_entity_poly.type
_entity_poly.pdbx_seq_one_letter_code
_entity_poly.pdbx_strand_id
1 'polypeptide(L)'
;MQLERLVCNACGAPLEVPASAKFVTCGHCSGQLQIRRTESAVYTEILADLAEKTEELSERIDDLAANSELTAIDSNWQMERESLMVRDKHGNRHVPTKGSSIAAGVAATLFGCFWTVMAIRWTSTAPAVGVFSVTKIVFPAFGIIVIALGIYNSMTNITKAEKYKRAERRYRQQRSEADRS
;
A
#
# COMPACT_ATOMS: atom_id res chain seq x y z
N MET A 1 -39.88 50.66 24.05
CA MET A 1 -39.10 49.54 23.51
C MET A 1 -38.50 50.01 22.19
N GLN A 2 -37.18 49.95 22.02
CA GLN A 2 -36.51 50.43 20.82
C GLN A 2 -36.42 49.29 19.80
N LEU A 3 -37.04 49.49 18.64
CA LEU A 3 -37.03 48.55 17.52
C LEU A 3 -35.95 48.98 16.54
N GLU A 4 -35.13 48.03 16.11
CA GLU A 4 -34.08 48.20 15.11
C GLU A 4 -34.55 47.58 13.80
N ARG A 5 -34.30 48.28 12.68
CA ARG A 5 -34.56 47.75 11.35
C ARG A 5 -33.30 47.08 10.81
N LEU A 6 -33.42 45.80 10.49
CA LEU A 6 -32.39 45.01 9.82
C LEU A 6 -32.94 44.45 8.51
N VAL A 7 -32.05 43.99 7.64
CA VAL A 7 -32.43 43.22 6.45
C VAL A 7 -32.15 41.74 6.68
N CYS A 8 -33.03 40.90 6.16
CA CYS A 8 -32.81 39.46 6.09
C CYS A 8 -31.66 39.17 5.12
N ASN A 9 -30.59 38.56 5.60
CA ASN A 9 -29.43 38.22 4.76
C ASN A 9 -29.71 37.06 3.77
N ALA A 10 -30.86 36.38 3.91
CA ALA A 10 -31.29 35.33 2.99
C ALA A 10 -32.09 35.85 1.79
N CYS A 11 -33.02 36.79 2.03
CA CYS A 11 -33.99 37.22 1.02
C CYS A 11 -34.13 38.74 0.85
N GLY A 12 -33.39 39.54 1.63
CA GLY A 12 -33.44 41.00 1.57
C GLY A 12 -34.67 41.65 2.22
N ALA A 13 -35.62 40.87 2.75
CA ALA A 13 -36.82 41.42 3.39
C ALA A 13 -36.48 42.27 4.64
N PRO A 14 -37.18 43.40 4.86
CA PRO A 14 -37.00 44.22 6.05
C PRO A 14 -37.53 43.50 7.30
N LEU A 15 -36.78 43.57 8.39
CA LEU A 15 -37.08 42.96 9.68
C LEU A 15 -37.06 44.02 10.77
N GLU A 16 -38.10 44.07 11.59
CA GLU A 16 -38.14 44.89 12.80
C GLU A 16 -37.90 43.99 14.01
N VAL A 17 -36.78 44.22 14.70
CA VAL A 17 -36.36 43.38 15.82
C VAL A 17 -36.12 44.21 17.07
N PRO A 18 -36.44 43.70 18.26
CA PRO A 18 -36.03 44.33 19.51
C PRO A 18 -34.50 44.41 19.61
N ALA A 19 -33.97 45.51 20.16
CA ALA A 19 -32.52 45.67 20.38
C ALA A 19 -31.88 44.54 21.23
N SER A 20 -32.68 43.84 22.03
CA SER A 20 -32.23 42.71 22.86
C SER A 20 -32.34 41.34 22.18
N ALA A 21 -32.97 41.24 21.00
CA ALA A 21 -33.18 39.96 20.33
C ALA A 21 -31.88 39.41 19.74
N LYS A 22 -31.56 38.14 20.05
CA LYS A 22 -30.40 37.42 19.49
C LYS A 22 -30.74 36.61 18.24
N PHE A 23 -32.01 36.25 18.09
CA PHE A 23 -32.53 35.42 17.02
C PHE A 23 -33.83 36.01 16.49
N VAL A 24 -34.06 35.89 15.20
CA VAL A 24 -35.29 36.32 14.54
C VAL A 24 -35.65 35.33 13.43
N THR A 25 -36.94 35.08 13.25
CA THR A 25 -37.46 34.35 12.09
C THR A 25 -37.97 35.35 11.08
N CYS A 26 -37.49 35.27 9.83
CA CYS A 26 -37.97 36.15 8.78
C CYS A 26 -39.44 35.84 8.44
N GLY A 27 -40.32 36.83 8.50
CA GLY A 27 -41.73 36.64 8.14
C GLY A 27 -41.99 36.39 6.65
N HIS A 28 -40.99 36.61 5.78
CA HIS A 28 -41.12 36.45 4.33
C HIS A 28 -40.56 35.12 3.82
N CYS A 29 -39.34 34.73 4.20
CA CYS A 29 -38.72 33.48 3.75
C CYS A 29 -38.72 32.38 4.81
N SER A 30 -39.29 32.66 6.00
CA SER A 30 -39.31 31.75 7.15
C SER A 30 -37.92 31.31 7.65
N GLY A 31 -36.84 31.91 7.16
CA GLY A 31 -35.47 31.60 7.57
C GLY A 31 -35.18 32.02 9.00
N GLN A 32 -34.55 31.13 9.76
CA GLN A 32 -34.09 31.41 11.12
C GLN A 32 -32.72 32.10 11.06
N LEU A 33 -32.64 33.30 11.63
CA LEU A 33 -31.48 34.18 11.53
C LEU A 33 -30.93 34.49 12.94
N GLN A 34 -29.61 34.49 13.07
CA GLN A 34 -28.90 35.04 14.21
C GLN A 34 -28.59 36.52 13.95
N ILE A 35 -28.81 37.38 14.95
CA ILE A 35 -28.47 38.81 14.88
C ILE A 35 -27.07 38.99 15.47
N ARG A 36 -26.10 39.39 14.65
CA ARG A 36 -24.73 39.72 15.05
C ARG A 36 -24.60 41.22 15.21
N ARG A 37 -24.17 41.66 16.39
CA ARG A 37 -23.87 43.07 16.72
C ARG A 37 -22.37 43.20 16.99
N THR A 38 -21.67 43.95 16.16
CA THR A 38 -20.27 44.35 16.36
C THR A 38 -20.19 45.84 16.65
N GLU A 39 -19.00 46.35 16.97
CA GLU A 39 -18.78 47.79 17.20
C GLU A 39 -19.10 48.65 15.96
N SER A 40 -19.06 48.05 14.76
CA SER A 40 -19.18 48.75 13.49
C SER A 40 -20.44 48.42 12.68
N ALA A 41 -21.14 47.32 12.96
CA ALA A 41 -22.32 46.92 12.20
C ALA A 41 -23.26 45.98 12.96
N VAL A 42 -24.53 45.98 12.57
CA VAL A 42 -25.53 44.98 12.97
C VAL A 42 -26.06 44.30 11.72
N TYR A 43 -25.94 42.98 11.65
CA TYR A 43 -26.38 42.19 10.49
C TYR A 43 -27.00 40.85 10.92
N THR A 44 -27.73 40.22 10.00
CA THR A 44 -28.34 38.91 10.22
C THR A 44 -27.54 37.81 9.52
N GLU A 45 -27.46 36.62 10.12
CA GLU A 45 -26.74 35.46 9.61
C GLU A 45 -27.67 34.23 9.65
N ILE A 46 -27.70 33.41 8.61
CA ILE A 46 -28.63 32.27 8.48
C ILE A 46 -28.13 31.11 9.33
N LEU A 47 -28.98 30.59 10.23
CA LEU A 47 -28.65 29.44 11.08
C LEU A 47 -28.83 28.08 10.37
N ALA A 48 -29.79 28.00 9.44
CA ALA A 48 -30.18 26.74 8.79
C ALA A 48 -29.06 26.13 7.91
N ASP A 49 -28.16 26.97 7.40
CA ASP A 49 -27.13 26.54 6.43
C ASP A 49 -25.93 25.85 7.11
N LEU A 50 -25.84 25.87 8.45
CA LEU A 50 -24.73 25.28 9.20
C LEU A 50 -25.02 23.84 9.65
N ALA A 51 -26.26 23.53 10.02
CA ALA A 51 -26.61 22.19 10.51
C ALA A 51 -26.65 21.16 9.36
N GLU A 52 -27.30 21.53 8.25
CA GLU A 52 -27.44 20.68 7.05
C GLU A 52 -26.09 20.41 6.37
N LYS A 53 -25.24 21.45 6.24
CA LYS A 53 -23.89 21.29 5.69
C LYS A 53 -22.96 20.49 6.61
N THR A 54 -23.19 20.49 7.92
CA THR A 54 -22.36 19.71 8.85
C THR A 54 -22.69 18.23 8.76
N GLU A 55 -23.96 17.87 8.59
CA GLU A 55 -24.40 16.48 8.41
C GLU A 55 -23.91 15.92 7.07
N GLU A 56 -24.09 16.65 5.97
CA GLU A 56 -23.56 16.26 4.65
C GLU A 56 -22.03 16.16 4.63
N LEU A 57 -21.33 17.06 5.33
CA LEU A 57 -19.87 17.02 5.43
C LEU A 57 -19.41 15.85 6.32
N SER A 58 -20.17 15.49 7.35
CA SER A 58 -19.85 14.34 8.21
C SER A 58 -19.94 13.02 7.45
N GLU A 59 -20.98 12.83 6.65
CA GLU A 59 -21.15 11.63 5.82
C GLU A 59 -20.02 11.50 4.79
N ARG A 60 -19.61 12.60 4.15
CA ARG A 60 -18.47 12.63 3.24
C ARG A 60 -17.12 12.37 3.93
N ILE A 61 -16.96 12.75 5.19
CA ILE A 61 -15.75 12.47 5.97
C ILE A 61 -15.67 10.98 6.29
N ASP A 62 -16.78 10.35 6.66
CA ASP A 62 -16.83 8.91 6.95
C ASP A 62 -16.52 8.08 5.70
N ASP A 63 -17.09 8.45 4.55
CA ASP A 63 -16.77 7.83 3.25
C ASP A 63 -15.30 8.00 2.88
N LEU A 64 -14.74 9.20 3.11
CA LEU A 64 -13.33 9.48 2.81
C LEU A 64 -12.40 8.71 3.76
N ALA A 65 -12.77 8.59 5.04
CA ALA A 65 -12.02 7.84 6.04
C ALA A 65 -11.96 6.35 5.67
N ALA A 66 -13.10 5.75 5.30
CA ALA A 66 -13.17 4.35 4.84
C ALA A 66 -12.27 4.11 3.62
N ASN A 67 -12.32 5.01 2.63
CA ASN A 67 -11.46 4.94 1.44
C ASN A 67 -9.96 5.11 1.76
N SER A 68 -9.63 5.94 2.76
CA SER A 68 -8.24 6.16 3.18
C SER A 68 -7.62 4.91 3.80
N GLU A 69 -8.39 4.14 4.57
CA GLU A 69 -7.94 2.90 5.20
C GLU A 69 -7.65 1.82 4.14
N LEU A 70 -8.56 1.62 3.19
CA LEU A 70 -8.35 0.69 2.07
C LEU A 70 -7.10 1.05 1.26
N THR A 71 -6.88 2.35 1.02
CA THR A 71 -5.69 2.84 0.31
C THR A 71 -4.40 2.53 1.09
N ALA A 72 -4.42 2.66 2.41
CA ALA A 72 -3.27 2.32 3.25
C ALA A 72 -2.95 0.82 3.21
N ILE A 73 -3.97 -0.04 3.28
CA ILE A 73 -3.81 -1.50 3.16
C ILE A 73 -3.22 -1.87 1.79
N ASP A 74 -3.75 -1.31 0.71
CA ASP A 74 -3.28 -1.57 -0.66
C ASP A 74 -1.85 -1.07 -0.90
N SER A 75 -1.49 0.10 -0.38
CA SER A 75 -0.14 0.66 -0.46
C SER A 75 0.88 -0.20 0.32
N ASN A 76 0.54 -0.61 1.54
CA ASN A 76 1.39 -1.49 2.34
C ASN A 76 1.62 -2.83 1.65
N TRP A 77 0.57 -3.40 1.04
CA TRP A 77 0.69 -4.62 0.26
C TRP A 77 1.60 -4.43 -0.96
N GLN A 78 1.48 -3.33 -1.71
CA GLN A 78 2.36 -3.05 -2.86
C GLN A 78 3.84 -3.07 -2.44
N MET A 79 4.18 -2.36 -1.36
CA MET A 79 5.55 -2.29 -0.83
C MET A 79 6.05 -3.67 -0.37
N GLU A 80 5.26 -4.40 0.41
CA GLU A 80 5.64 -5.73 0.92
C GLU A 80 5.79 -6.73 -0.24
N ARG A 81 4.84 -6.72 -1.18
CA ARG A 81 4.84 -7.56 -2.39
C ARG A 81 6.11 -7.33 -3.21
N GLU A 82 6.45 -6.07 -3.46
CA GLU A 82 7.66 -5.72 -4.23
C GLU A 82 8.95 -6.18 -3.55
N SER A 83 9.05 -6.08 -2.22
CA SER A 83 10.21 -6.53 -1.47
C SER A 83 10.44 -8.05 -1.54
N LEU A 84 9.36 -8.80 -1.78
CA LEU A 84 9.37 -10.27 -1.83
C LEU A 84 9.47 -10.82 -3.26
N MET A 85 9.27 -9.99 -4.29
CA MET A 85 9.45 -10.39 -5.68
C MET A 85 10.92 -10.64 -6.03
N VAL A 86 11.15 -11.55 -6.98
CA VAL A 86 12.49 -11.85 -7.49
C VAL A 86 12.65 -11.18 -8.85
N ARG A 87 13.83 -10.59 -9.07
CA ARG A 87 14.17 -9.96 -10.34
C ARG A 87 14.90 -10.98 -11.22
N ASP A 88 14.47 -11.10 -12.47
CA ASP A 88 15.18 -11.88 -13.47
C ASP A 88 16.37 -11.09 -14.05
N LYS A 89 17.15 -11.76 -14.90
CA LYS A 89 18.29 -11.16 -15.62
C LYS A 89 17.91 -10.07 -16.63
N HIS A 90 16.63 -9.99 -17.01
CA HIS A 90 16.07 -9.01 -17.95
C HIS A 90 15.44 -7.81 -17.22
N GLY A 91 15.50 -7.79 -15.89
CA GLY A 91 14.95 -6.75 -15.05
C GLY A 91 13.47 -6.93 -14.71
N ASN A 92 12.79 -7.96 -15.23
CA ASN A 92 11.39 -8.24 -14.91
C ASN A 92 11.26 -8.78 -13.50
N ARG A 93 10.23 -8.33 -12.79
CA ARG A 93 9.88 -8.83 -11.47
C ARG A 93 8.83 -9.92 -11.62
N HIS A 94 9.07 -11.07 -11.02
CA HIS A 94 8.12 -12.17 -11.02
C HIS A 94 7.88 -12.67 -9.59
N VAL A 95 6.71 -13.27 -9.38
CA VAL A 95 6.37 -13.88 -8.11
C VAL A 95 7.24 -15.12 -7.92
N PRO A 96 7.99 -15.25 -6.80
CA PRO A 96 8.78 -16.44 -6.54
C PRO A 96 7.86 -17.65 -6.40
N THR A 97 7.99 -18.61 -7.31
CA THR A 97 7.26 -19.87 -7.22
C THR A 97 8.12 -20.94 -6.55
N LYS A 98 7.50 -21.77 -5.70
CA LYS A 98 8.18 -22.93 -5.10
C LYS A 98 8.69 -23.89 -6.18
N GLY A 99 7.90 -24.09 -7.25
CA GLY A 99 8.24 -25.00 -8.35
C GLY A 99 9.50 -24.60 -9.10
N SER A 100 9.64 -23.33 -9.49
CA SER A 100 10.85 -22.86 -10.19
C SER A 100 12.11 -22.95 -9.32
N SER A 101 11.96 -22.71 -8.02
CA SER A 101 13.07 -22.78 -7.06
C SER A 101 13.59 -24.21 -6.85
N ILE A 102 12.68 -25.18 -6.76
CA ILE A 102 13.04 -26.61 -6.65
C ILE A 102 13.65 -27.11 -7.95
N ALA A 103 13.05 -26.78 -9.11
CA ALA A 103 13.55 -27.19 -10.41
C ALA A 103 14.98 -26.66 -10.66
N ALA A 104 15.26 -25.40 -10.31
CA ALA A 104 16.60 -24.82 -10.43
C ALA A 104 17.62 -25.53 -9.54
N GLY A 105 17.24 -25.88 -8.30
CA GLY A 105 18.09 -26.64 -7.39
C GLY A 105 18.42 -28.02 -7.94
N VAL A 106 17.41 -28.78 -8.36
CA VAL A 106 17.58 -30.12 -8.95
C VAL A 106 18.45 -30.07 -10.21
N ALA A 107 18.20 -29.10 -11.11
CA ALA A 107 18.99 -28.94 -12.32
C ALA A 107 20.46 -28.61 -12.01
N ALA A 108 20.73 -27.73 -11.05
CA ALA A 108 22.08 -27.41 -10.62
C ALA A 108 22.78 -28.62 -9.99
N THR A 109 22.07 -29.44 -9.20
CA THR A 109 22.60 -30.68 -8.63
C THR A 109 22.97 -31.69 -9.71
N LEU A 110 22.07 -31.96 -10.65
CA LEU A 110 22.31 -32.91 -11.74
C LEU A 110 23.48 -32.45 -12.63
N PHE A 111 23.49 -31.17 -13.00
CA PHE A 111 24.57 -30.60 -13.80
C PHE A 111 25.92 -30.63 -13.08
N GLY A 112 25.95 -30.25 -11.80
CA GLY A 112 27.17 -30.28 -11.01
C GLY A 112 27.73 -31.69 -10.84
N CYS A 113 26.88 -32.69 -10.56
CA CYS A 113 27.29 -34.09 -10.51
C CYS A 113 27.85 -34.57 -11.84
N PHE A 114 27.14 -34.29 -12.94
CA PHE A 114 27.59 -34.65 -14.29
C PHE A 114 28.94 -34.00 -14.62
N TRP A 115 29.07 -32.70 -14.36
CA TRP A 115 30.30 -31.94 -14.59
C TRP A 115 31.47 -32.51 -13.78
N THR A 116 31.29 -32.77 -12.48
CA THR A 116 32.35 -33.31 -11.61
C THR A 116 32.81 -34.68 -12.09
N VAL A 117 31.89 -35.58 -12.46
CA VAL A 117 32.25 -36.90 -13.00
C VAL A 117 33.01 -36.76 -14.32
N MET A 118 32.52 -35.93 -15.25
CA MET A 118 33.18 -35.68 -16.54
C MET A 118 34.57 -35.07 -16.35
N ALA A 119 34.71 -34.07 -15.48
CA ALA A 119 35.96 -33.38 -15.18
C ALA A 119 37.01 -34.35 -14.62
N ILE A 120 36.63 -35.23 -13.69
CA ILE A 120 37.53 -36.26 -13.14
C ILE A 120 38.00 -37.21 -14.25
N ARG A 121 37.07 -37.66 -15.12
CA ARG A 121 37.41 -38.57 -16.22
C ARG A 121 38.40 -37.95 -17.20
N TRP A 122 38.20 -36.70 -17.60
CA TRP A 122 39.08 -36.01 -18.56
C TRP A 122 40.43 -35.61 -17.95
N THR A 123 40.46 -35.23 -16.68
CA THR A 123 41.71 -34.81 -16.02
C THR A 123 42.55 -35.98 -15.51
N SER A 124 41.97 -37.18 -15.39
CA SER A 124 42.70 -38.40 -14.98
C SER A 124 43.81 -38.82 -15.95
N THR A 125 43.71 -38.48 -17.23
CA THR A 125 44.72 -38.78 -18.26
C THR A 125 45.77 -37.67 -18.41
N ALA A 126 45.62 -36.54 -17.70
CA ALA A 126 46.53 -35.41 -17.80
C ALA A 126 47.83 -35.65 -17.00
N PRO A 127 49.01 -35.23 -17.50
CA PRO A 127 50.26 -35.29 -16.76
C PRO A 127 50.19 -34.53 -15.43
N ALA A 128 50.75 -35.08 -14.35
CA ALA A 128 50.74 -34.48 -13.02
C ALA A 128 51.93 -33.53 -12.76
N VAL A 129 52.39 -32.81 -13.79
CA VAL A 129 53.58 -31.95 -13.73
C VAL A 129 53.24 -30.51 -14.14
N GLY A 130 53.71 -29.56 -13.35
CA GLY A 130 53.50 -28.12 -13.59
C GLY A 130 52.05 -27.66 -13.42
N VAL A 131 51.63 -26.70 -14.26
CA VAL A 131 50.32 -26.02 -14.20
C VAL A 131 49.13 -26.99 -14.26
N PHE A 132 49.32 -28.17 -14.87
CA PHE A 132 48.30 -29.20 -15.02
C PHE A 132 47.88 -29.88 -13.70
N SER A 133 48.69 -29.79 -12.64
CA SER A 133 48.31 -30.32 -11.32
C SER A 133 47.21 -29.48 -10.65
N VAL A 134 47.19 -28.16 -10.88
CA VAL A 134 46.13 -27.28 -10.37
C VAL A 134 44.81 -27.54 -11.08
N THR A 135 44.87 -27.85 -12.39
CA THR A 135 43.68 -28.18 -13.19
C THR A 135 42.92 -29.40 -12.67
N LYS A 136 43.62 -30.41 -12.13
CA LYS A 136 42.99 -31.61 -11.54
C LYS A 136 42.10 -31.32 -10.33
N ILE A 137 42.35 -30.20 -9.62
CA ILE A 137 41.61 -29.83 -8.41
C ILE A 137 40.54 -28.79 -8.74
N VAL A 138 40.89 -27.74 -9.48
CA VAL A 138 39.97 -26.62 -9.77
C VAL A 138 38.81 -27.06 -10.65
N PHE A 139 39.06 -27.93 -11.65
CA PHE A 139 38.07 -28.30 -12.65
C PHE A 139 36.91 -29.13 -12.06
N PRO A 140 37.15 -30.16 -11.21
CA PRO A 140 36.08 -30.87 -10.52
C PRO A 140 35.41 -30.04 -9.40
N ALA A 141 36.17 -29.16 -8.73
CA ALA A 141 35.66 -28.30 -7.67
C ALA A 141 34.59 -27.32 -8.17
N PHE A 142 34.66 -26.89 -9.44
CA PHE A 142 33.62 -26.07 -10.06
C PHE A 142 32.23 -26.71 -9.96
N GLY A 143 32.12 -28.01 -10.19
CA GLY A 143 30.84 -28.72 -10.08
C GLY A 143 30.28 -28.68 -8.66
N ILE A 144 31.14 -28.84 -7.64
CA ILE A 144 30.75 -28.75 -6.23
C ILE A 144 30.26 -27.33 -5.88
N ILE A 145 30.95 -26.30 -6.38
CA ILE A 145 30.56 -24.90 -6.18
C ILE A 145 29.18 -24.64 -6.81
N VAL A 146 28.93 -25.13 -8.03
CA VAL A 146 27.63 -24.99 -8.70
C VAL A 146 26.51 -25.66 -7.89
N ILE A 147 26.75 -26.85 -7.33
CA ILE A 147 25.79 -27.53 -6.45
C ILE A 147 25.50 -26.67 -5.21
N ALA A 148 26.53 -26.19 -4.52
CA ALA A 148 26.39 -25.39 -3.31
C ALA A 148 25.61 -24.09 -3.58
N LEU A 149 25.96 -23.36 -4.64
CA LEU A 149 25.26 -22.15 -5.06
C LEU A 149 23.82 -22.43 -5.51
N GLY A 150 23.58 -23.54 -6.20
CA GLY A 150 22.25 -23.98 -6.61
C GLY A 150 21.33 -24.25 -5.42
N ILE A 151 21.82 -24.99 -4.42
CA ILE A 151 21.09 -25.28 -3.18
C ILE A 151 20.81 -23.99 -2.40
N TYR A 152 21.81 -23.13 -2.23
CA TYR A 152 21.65 -21.86 -1.52
C TYR A 152 20.59 -20.95 -2.18
N ASN A 153 20.66 -20.78 -3.51
CA ASN A 153 19.66 -20.02 -4.26
C ASN A 153 18.27 -20.66 -4.19
N SER A 154 18.17 -22.00 -4.21
CA SER A 154 16.89 -22.70 -4.08
C SER A 154 16.25 -22.43 -2.71
N MET A 155 17.01 -22.57 -1.62
CA MET A 155 16.51 -22.35 -0.25
C MET A 155 16.05 -20.90 -0.03
N THR A 156 16.84 -19.92 -0.49
CA THR A 156 16.48 -18.50 -0.35
C THR A 156 15.22 -18.16 -1.15
N ASN A 157 15.04 -18.73 -2.34
CA ASN A 157 13.82 -18.49 -3.13
C ASN A 157 12.59 -19.22 -2.56
N ILE A 158 12.73 -20.42 -1.99
CA ILE A 158 11.63 -21.12 -1.30
C ILE A 158 11.14 -20.30 -0.10
N THR A 159 12.05 -19.79 0.73
CA THR A 159 11.68 -18.98 1.89
C THR A 159 11.00 -17.67 1.49
N LYS A 160 11.46 -17.00 0.42
CA LYS A 160 10.78 -15.83 -0.16
C LYS A 160 9.38 -16.16 -0.67
N ALA A 161 9.21 -17.29 -1.37
CA ALA A 161 7.91 -17.75 -1.85
C ALA A 161 6.93 -18.02 -0.70
N GLU A 162 7.41 -18.55 0.43
CA GLU A 162 6.57 -18.74 1.62
C GLU A 162 6.18 -17.42 2.27
N LYS A 163 7.12 -16.50 2.44
CA LYS A 163 6.84 -15.16 2.96
C LYS A 163 5.80 -14.44 2.10
N TYR A 164 5.95 -14.51 0.77
CA TYR A 164 4.99 -13.95 -0.18
C TYR A 164 3.58 -14.54 0.04
N LYS A 165 3.46 -15.87 0.09
CA LYS A 165 2.16 -16.53 0.30
C LYS A 165 1.52 -16.18 1.65
N ARG A 166 2.32 -16.00 2.71
CA ARG A 166 1.82 -15.61 4.03
C ARG A 166 1.36 -14.16 4.04
N ALA A 167 2.14 -13.25 3.46
CA ALA A 167 1.80 -11.84 3.32
C ALA A 167 0.53 -11.65 2.47
N GLU A 168 0.42 -12.37 1.35
CA GLU A 168 -0.77 -12.33 0.48
C GLU A 168 -2.03 -12.78 1.21
N ARG A 169 -1.95 -13.83 2.04
CA ARG A 169 -3.09 -14.28 2.85
C ARG A 169 -3.52 -13.22 3.86
N ARG A 170 -2.56 -12.58 4.55
CA ARG A 170 -2.83 -11.51 5.50
C ARG A 170 -3.50 -10.32 4.81
N TYR A 171 -2.97 -9.90 3.66
CA TYR A 171 -3.56 -8.84 2.86
C TYR A 171 -5.00 -9.16 2.45
N ARG A 172 -5.25 -10.36 1.93
CA ARG A 172 -6.61 -10.79 1.54
C ARG A 172 -7.57 -10.81 2.73
N GLN A 173 -7.10 -11.22 3.91
CA GLN A 173 -7.89 -11.18 5.15
C GLN A 173 -8.24 -9.75 5.53
N GLN A 174 -7.24 -8.87 5.64
CA GLN A 174 -7.44 -7.44 5.98
C GLN A 174 -8.40 -6.75 5.01
N ARG A 175 -8.22 -6.99 3.70
CA ARG A 175 -9.11 -6.43 2.69
C ARG A 175 -10.55 -6.94 2.83
N SER A 176 -10.72 -8.24 3.09
CA SER A 176 -12.07 -8.81 3.30
C SER A 176 -12.74 -8.36 4.60
N GLU A 177 -11.96 -7.97 5.61
CA GLU A 177 -12.47 -7.40 6.86
C GLU A 177 -12.90 -5.94 6.64
N ALA A 178 -12.10 -5.16 5.93
CA ALA A 178 -12.41 -3.77 5.56
C ALA A 178 -13.57 -3.66 4.56
N ASP A 179 -13.75 -4.63 3.67
CA ASP A 179 -14.91 -4.68 2.75
C ASP A 179 -16.23 -5.03 3.48
N ARG A 180 -16.18 -5.53 4.73
CA ARG A 180 -17.36 -5.92 5.53
C ARG A 180 -17.78 -4.90 6.58
N SER A 181 -16.88 -3.99 6.96
CA SER A 181 -17.15 -2.87 7.87
C SER A 181 -17.86 -1.74 7.15
#